data_AF-X1H399-F1
#
_entry.id   AF-X1H399-F1
#
_cell.length_a   1.000
_cell.length_b   1.000
_cell.length_c   1.000
_cell.angle_alpha   90.00
_cell.angle_beta   90.00
_cell.angle_gamma   90.00
#
_symmetry.space_group_name_H-M   'P 1'
#
loop_
_entity.id
_entity.type
_entity.pdbx_description
1 polymer ?
#
loop_
_entity_poly.entity_id
_entity_poly.type
_entity_poly.pdbx_seq_one_letter_code
_entity_poly.pdbx_strand_id
1 'polypeptide(L)'
;MGFEITEGPEVETDYYNFEALNTPSGHPARSLHDTFFISENILLRTHTSPVQIRYMESHKPPLLIIVPGKVYRRDYDVSHTPMFTQIEGLVIDKGINFGNLKWTLETFAHEIFGKDRKVRFRPHYFPFTEPSAEVDVSCNICG
;
A
#
# COMPACT_ATOMS: atom_id res chain seq x y z
N MET A 1 -10.78 13.34 -8.49
CA MET A 1 -10.50 13.28 -7.03
C MET A 1 -9.27 14.07 -6.61
N GLY A 2 -8.47 14.65 -7.52
CA GLY A 2 -7.38 15.59 -7.16
C GLY A 2 -6.07 14.93 -6.72
N PHE A 3 -5.89 13.63 -6.98
CA PHE A 3 -4.65 12.92 -6.67
C PHE A 3 -3.55 13.27 -7.68
N GLU A 4 -2.34 13.48 -7.16
CA GLU A 4 -1.11 13.53 -7.94
C GLU A 4 -0.49 12.13 -8.04
N ILE A 5 0.15 11.83 -9.17
CA ILE A 5 0.94 10.60 -9.33
C ILE A 5 2.37 10.89 -8.89
N THR A 6 2.88 10.12 -7.93
CA THR A 6 4.28 10.20 -7.51
C THR A 6 4.96 8.86 -7.69
N GLU A 7 6.25 8.92 -8.00
CA GLU A 7 7.11 7.75 -8.16
C GLU A 7 8.35 7.91 -7.27
N GLY A 8 9.07 6.80 -7.07
CA GLY A 8 10.28 6.78 -6.25
C GLY A 8 11.09 5.52 -6.50
N PRO A 9 12.27 5.41 -5.87
CA PRO A 9 13.22 4.36 -6.16
C PRO A 9 12.67 2.96 -5.81
N GLU A 10 13.15 1.95 -6.52
CA GLU A 10 12.85 0.52 -6.25
C GLU A 10 13.82 -0.08 -5.22
N VAL A 11 15.05 0.44 -5.16
CA VAL A 11 16.03 0.15 -4.11
C VAL A 11 15.83 1.13 -2.98
N GLU A 12 15.48 0.63 -1.80
CA GLU A 12 15.16 1.43 -0.62
C GLU A 12 16.03 1.06 0.58
N THR A 13 16.04 1.94 1.57
CA THR A 13 16.63 1.62 2.88
C THR A 13 15.60 0.95 3.78
N ASP A 14 16.08 0.15 4.72
CA ASP A 14 15.26 -0.48 5.76
C ASP A 14 14.38 0.54 6.52
N TYR A 15 14.92 1.74 6.78
CA TYR A 15 14.17 2.81 7.44
C TYR A 15 12.88 3.19 6.69
N TYR A 16 12.98 3.54 5.40
CA TYR A 16 11.82 3.97 4.61
C TYR A 16 10.85 2.82 4.33
N ASN A 17 11.38 1.59 4.15
CA ASN A 17 10.55 0.43 3.85
C ASN A 17 9.88 -0.20 5.06
N PHE A 18 10.40 0.01 6.28
CA PHE A 18 9.84 -0.65 7.47
C PHE A 18 9.70 0.27 8.67
N GLU A 19 10.80 0.87 9.15
CA GLU A 19 10.79 1.60 10.42
C GLU A 19 9.84 2.80 10.42
N ALA A 20 9.89 3.62 9.36
CA ALA A 20 9.00 4.77 9.18
C ALA A 20 7.51 4.38 9.05
N LEU A 21 7.24 3.11 8.77
CA LEU A 21 5.89 2.51 8.64
C LEU A 21 5.55 1.67 9.88
N ASN A 22 6.15 1.99 11.02
CA ASN A 22 5.89 1.35 12.30
C ASN A 22 6.09 -0.19 12.27
N THR A 23 7.01 -0.68 11.43
CA THR A 23 7.35 -2.10 11.31
C THR A 23 8.66 -2.39 12.06
N PRO A 24 8.59 -2.93 13.30
CA PRO A 24 9.76 -3.11 14.16
C PRO A 24 10.72 -4.17 13.63
N SER A 25 11.98 -4.15 14.09
CA SER A 25 13.05 -5.05 13.59
C SER A 25 12.75 -6.54 13.72
N GLY A 26 12.00 -6.95 14.75
CA GLY A 26 11.57 -8.34 14.93
C GLY A 26 10.36 -8.76 14.09
N HIS A 27 9.80 -7.88 13.25
CA HIS A 27 8.61 -8.18 12.48
C HIS A 27 8.93 -9.20 11.35
N PRO A 28 8.11 -10.26 11.15
CA PRO A 28 8.39 -11.30 10.16
C PRO A 28 8.66 -10.79 8.74
N ALA A 29 7.94 -9.73 8.33
CA ALA A 29 8.13 -9.09 7.02
C ALA A 29 9.56 -8.58 6.75
N ARG A 30 10.36 -8.32 7.80
CA ARG A 30 11.76 -7.89 7.68
C ARG A 30 12.73 -9.07 7.56
N SER A 31 12.23 -10.31 7.56
CA SER A 31 13.07 -11.49 7.46
C SER A 31 13.70 -11.62 6.07
N LEU A 32 14.87 -12.26 6.01
CA LEU A 32 15.49 -12.68 4.76
C LEU A 32 14.63 -13.67 3.98
N HIS A 33 13.61 -14.29 4.59
CA HIS A 33 12.71 -15.21 3.90
C HIS A 33 11.69 -14.49 3.03
N ASP A 34 11.25 -13.29 3.43
CA ASP A 34 10.19 -12.54 2.74
C ASP A 34 10.75 -11.41 1.86
N THR A 35 11.88 -10.80 2.28
CA THR A 35 12.42 -9.57 1.68
C THR A 35 13.76 -9.80 0.99
N PHE A 36 13.94 -9.18 -0.19
CA PHE A 36 15.21 -9.18 -0.92
C PHE A 36 16.15 -8.09 -0.40
N PHE A 37 17.12 -8.47 0.43
CA PHE A 37 18.20 -7.58 0.89
C PHE A 37 19.39 -7.63 -0.07
N ILE A 38 19.94 -6.44 -0.38
CA ILE A 38 21.18 -6.24 -1.14
C ILE A 38 22.37 -6.15 -0.17
N SER A 39 22.16 -5.50 0.97
CA SER A 39 23.09 -5.41 2.10
C SER A 39 22.29 -5.31 3.40
N GLU A 40 22.95 -5.10 4.54
CA GLU A 40 22.30 -5.06 5.87
C GLU A 40 21.12 -4.08 5.96
N ASN A 41 21.22 -2.90 5.32
CA ASN A 41 20.20 -1.84 5.39
C ASN A 41 19.62 -1.43 4.03
N ILE A 42 19.99 -2.12 2.95
CA ILE A 42 19.55 -1.81 1.58
C ILE A 42 18.81 -3.01 1.03
N LEU A 43 17.62 -2.78 0.45
CA LEU A 43 16.71 -3.81 -0.02
C LEU A 43 15.95 -3.38 -1.27
N LEU A 44 15.32 -4.34 -1.94
CA LEU A 44 14.29 -4.05 -2.93
C LEU A 44 12.95 -3.86 -2.22
N ARG A 45 12.27 -2.74 -2.48
CA ARG A 45 11.06 -2.36 -1.74
C ARG A 45 9.96 -3.43 -1.82
N THR A 46 9.32 -3.71 -0.70
CA THR A 46 8.25 -4.73 -0.59
C THR A 46 6.86 -4.18 -0.92
N HIS A 47 6.74 -2.85 -0.94
CA HIS A 47 5.54 -2.07 -1.22
C HIS A 47 5.96 -0.66 -1.69
N THR A 48 5.01 0.16 -2.16
CA THR A 48 5.25 1.52 -2.66
C THR A 48 5.17 2.61 -1.58
N SER A 49 4.80 2.24 -0.34
CA SER A 49 4.76 3.12 0.82
C SER A 49 6.03 3.95 1.13
N PRO A 50 7.27 3.51 0.84
CA PRO A 50 8.46 4.35 1.02
C PRO A 50 8.37 5.70 0.32
N VAL A 51 7.75 5.72 -0.86
CA VAL A 51 7.54 6.95 -1.63
C VAL A 51 6.58 7.89 -0.89
N GLN A 52 5.57 7.37 -0.21
CA GLN A 52 4.66 8.18 0.62
C GLN A 52 5.39 8.81 1.80
N ILE A 53 6.29 8.08 2.46
CA ILE A 53 7.13 8.62 3.55
C ILE A 53 7.97 9.79 3.03
N ARG A 54 8.70 9.60 1.92
CA ARG A 54 9.51 10.65 1.29
C ARG A 54 8.67 11.85 0.85
N TYR A 55 7.47 11.60 0.36
CA TYR A 55 6.52 12.65 -0.02
C TYR A 55 6.08 13.47 1.21
N MET A 56 5.77 12.80 2.33
CA MET A 56 5.43 13.46 3.60
C MET A 56 6.59 14.26 4.21
N GLU A 57 7.84 13.85 4.00
CA GLU A 57 9.01 14.60 4.46
C GLU A 57 9.27 15.88 3.64
N SER A 58 8.95 15.84 2.35
CA SER A 58 9.20 16.93 1.41
C SER A 58 8.02 17.90 1.23
N HIS A 59 6.81 17.50 1.65
CA HIS A 59 5.58 18.27 1.46
C HIS A 59 4.80 18.43 2.77
N LYS A 60 4.00 19.49 2.84
CA LYS A 60 3.07 19.72 3.96
C LYS A 60 1.63 19.49 3.49
N PRO A 61 0.73 18.98 4.36
CA PRO A 61 -0.69 18.81 4.02
C PRO A 61 -1.34 20.08 3.45
N PRO A 62 -2.31 19.95 2.53
CA PRO A 62 -2.96 18.70 2.11
C PRO A 62 -2.11 17.85 1.14
N LEU A 63 -2.06 16.54 1.38
CA LEU A 63 -1.39 15.56 0.51
C LEU A 63 -2.43 14.61 -0.06
N LEU A 64 -2.50 14.49 -1.39
CA LEU A 64 -3.35 13.53 -2.10
C LEU A 64 -2.53 12.89 -3.21
N ILE A 65 -1.99 11.70 -2.97
CA ILE A 65 -1.09 11.03 -3.91
C ILE A 65 -1.48 9.59 -4.20
N ILE A 66 -1.18 9.15 -5.40
CA ILE A 66 -1.22 7.75 -5.84
C ILE A 66 0.20 7.36 -6.26
N VAL A 67 0.64 6.19 -5.81
CA VAL A 67 1.99 5.67 -6.03
C VAL A 67 1.90 4.33 -6.75
N PRO A 68 1.92 4.30 -8.10
CA PRO A 68 2.08 3.07 -8.84
C PRO A 68 3.55 2.64 -8.86
N GLY A 69 3.81 1.34 -8.86
CA GLY A 69 5.18 0.88 -9.09
C GLY A 69 5.42 -0.61 -8.90
N LYS A 70 6.60 -1.05 -9.34
CA LYS A 70 7.08 -2.42 -9.11
C LYS A 70 7.49 -2.60 -7.65
N VAL A 71 7.19 -3.77 -7.12
CA VAL A 71 7.52 -4.19 -5.75
C VAL A 71 7.99 -5.65 -5.78
N TYR A 72 8.75 -6.04 -4.75
CA TYR A 72 9.49 -7.29 -4.74
C TYR A 72 9.21 -8.08 -3.47
N ARG A 73 8.97 -9.39 -3.63
CA ARG A 73 8.80 -10.34 -2.52
C ARG A 73 9.49 -11.65 -2.87
N ARG A 74 10.05 -12.33 -1.89
CA ARG A 74 10.74 -13.62 -2.11
C ARG A 74 9.78 -14.80 -2.35
N ASP A 75 8.48 -14.54 -2.37
CA ASP A 75 7.44 -15.51 -2.71
C ASP A 75 7.59 -15.97 -4.17
N TYR A 76 7.74 -17.28 -4.37
CA TYR A 76 7.76 -17.90 -5.69
C TYR A 76 6.95 -19.18 -5.69
N ASP A 77 5.73 -19.10 -6.20
CA ASP A 77 4.85 -20.24 -6.42
C ASP A 77 3.94 -19.99 -7.64
N VAL A 78 2.95 -20.86 -7.86
CA VAL A 78 2.05 -20.79 -9.03
C VAL A 78 1.22 -19.50 -9.05
N SER A 79 0.92 -18.93 -7.88
CA SER A 79 0.14 -17.70 -7.71
C SER A 79 0.97 -16.44 -7.47
N HIS A 80 2.26 -16.57 -7.13
CA HIS A 80 3.10 -15.45 -6.71
C HIS A 80 4.35 -15.31 -7.59
N THR A 81 4.51 -14.13 -8.17
CA THR A 81 5.72 -13.73 -8.89
C THR A 81 6.63 -12.88 -7.99
N PRO A 82 7.97 -13.03 -8.05
CA PRO A 82 8.87 -12.33 -7.13
C PRO A 82 8.93 -10.81 -7.35
N MET A 83 8.45 -10.38 -8.52
CA MET A 83 8.21 -8.98 -8.86
C MET A 83 6.79 -8.85 -9.39
N PHE A 84 6.05 -7.87 -8.89
CA PHE A 84 4.72 -7.51 -9.37
C PHE A 84 4.50 -6.00 -9.25
N THR A 85 3.37 -5.50 -9.74
CA THR A 85 3.02 -4.07 -9.64
C THR A 85 1.95 -3.88 -8.59
N GLN A 86 2.15 -2.88 -7.73
CA GLN A 86 1.18 -2.44 -6.74
C GLN A 86 0.92 -0.95 -6.93
N ILE A 87 -0.29 -0.52 -6.54
CA ILE A 87 -0.65 0.89 -6.46
C ILE A 87 -1.09 1.15 -5.02
N GLU A 88 -0.52 2.17 -4.40
CA GLU A 88 -1.00 2.68 -3.11
C GLU A 88 -1.48 4.12 -3.23
N GLY A 89 -2.32 4.55 -2.29
CA GLY A 89 -2.81 5.92 -2.21
C GLY A 89 -2.67 6.47 -0.79
N LEU A 90 -2.35 7.75 -0.68
CA LEU A 90 -2.27 8.47 0.59
C LEU A 90 -3.10 9.76 0.50
N VAL A 91 -3.94 9.98 1.50
CA VAL A 91 -4.66 11.24 1.71
C VAL A 91 -4.39 11.73 3.12
N ILE A 92 -3.78 12.91 3.25
CA ILE A 92 -3.55 13.59 4.53
C ILE A 92 -4.10 15.01 4.42
N ASP A 93 -5.18 15.28 5.16
CA ASP A 93 -5.74 16.61 5.32
C ASP A 93 -6.54 16.70 6.64
N LYS A 94 -6.96 17.90 7.02
CA LYS A 94 -7.86 18.12 8.15
C LYS A 94 -9.25 17.55 7.85
N GLY A 95 -9.86 16.89 8.83
CA GLY A 95 -11.23 16.38 8.73
C GLY A 95 -11.38 15.06 7.96
N ILE A 96 -10.27 14.46 7.50
CA ILE A 96 -10.27 13.12 6.92
C ILE A 96 -10.64 12.10 8.00
N ASN A 97 -11.61 11.24 7.68
CA ASN A 97 -12.11 10.19 8.55
C ASN A 97 -12.37 8.88 7.78
N PHE A 98 -12.71 7.82 8.51
CA PHE A 98 -12.93 6.49 7.92
C PHE A 98 -14.08 6.47 6.88
N GLY A 99 -15.07 7.36 7.00
CA GLY A 99 -16.11 7.52 6.00
C GLY A 99 -15.56 7.96 4.63
N ASN A 100 -14.55 8.83 4.62
CA ASN A 100 -13.87 9.24 3.38
C ASN A 100 -13.11 8.07 2.74
N LEU A 101 -12.44 7.25 3.56
CA LEU A 101 -11.75 6.04 3.09
C LEU A 101 -12.73 5.05 2.45
N LYS A 102 -13.84 4.75 3.13
CA LYS A 102 -14.87 3.86 2.61
C LYS A 102 -15.41 4.33 1.27
N TRP A 103 -15.82 5.60 1.19
CA TRP A 103 -16.37 6.16 -0.04
C TRP A 103 -15.35 6.14 -1.18
N THR A 104 -14.08 6.46 -0.89
CA THR A 104 -13.01 6.46 -1.90
C THR A 104 -12.78 5.06 -2.48
N LEU A 105 -12.64 4.05 -1.61
CA LEU A 105 -12.39 2.67 -2.04
C LEU A 105 -13.62 2.02 -2.70
N GLU A 106 -14.83 2.34 -2.23
CA GLU A 106 -16.07 1.90 -2.85
C GLU A 106 -16.24 2.49 -4.25
N THR A 107 -16.02 3.81 -4.39
CA THR A 107 -16.05 4.48 -5.70
C THR A 107 -15.03 3.86 -6.65
N PHE A 108 -13.79 3.66 -6.18
CA PHE A 108 -12.74 3.02 -6.98
C PHE A 108 -13.14 1.59 -7.41
N ALA A 109 -13.67 0.78 -6.51
CA ALA A 109 -14.12 -0.57 -6.82
C ALA A 109 -15.26 -0.58 -7.85
N HIS A 110 -16.21 0.35 -7.77
CA HIS A 110 -17.29 0.47 -8.75
C HIS A 110 -16.81 0.93 -10.12
N GLU A 111 -15.82 1.82 -10.19
CA GLU A 111 -15.24 2.25 -11.47
C GLU A 111 -14.44 1.12 -12.16
N ILE A 112 -13.79 0.24 -11.39
CA ILE A 112 -13.03 -0.89 -11.96
C ILE A 112 -13.92 -2.10 -12.27
N PHE A 113 -14.81 -2.48 -11.34
CA PHE A 113 -15.54 -3.76 -11.40
C PHE A 113 -17.02 -3.62 -11.77
N GLY A 114 -17.51 -2.38 -11.92
CA GLY A 114 -18.89 -2.04 -12.26
C GLY A 114 -19.74 -1.59 -11.07
N LYS A 115 -20.76 -0.76 -11.35
CA LYS A 115 -21.59 -0.10 -10.32
C LYS A 115 -22.48 -1.04 -9.52
N ASP A 116 -22.81 -2.21 -10.06
CA ASP A 116 -23.70 -3.19 -9.41
C ASP A 116 -22.96 -4.08 -8.40
N ARG A 117 -21.66 -3.87 -8.19
CA ARG A 117 -20.84 -4.69 -7.29
C ARG A 117 -21.12 -4.36 -5.82
N LYS A 118 -21.22 -5.40 -5.00
CA LYS A 118 -21.24 -5.26 -3.54
C LYS A 118 -19.79 -5.14 -3.05
N VAL A 119 -19.54 -4.11 -2.24
CA VAL A 119 -18.24 -3.85 -1.60
C VAL A 119 -18.38 -4.10 -0.10
N ARG A 120 -17.47 -4.88 0.48
CA ARG A 120 -17.45 -5.20 1.91
C ARG A 120 -16.12 -4.81 2.52
N PHE A 121 -16.17 -4.14 3.67
CA PHE A 121 -14.99 -3.82 4.47
C PHE A 121 -14.92 -4.78 5.66
N ARG A 122 -13.83 -5.52 5.78
CA ARG A 122 -13.56 -6.40 6.92
C ARG A 122 -12.45 -5.80 7.78
N PRO A 123 -12.59 -5.76 9.12
CA PRO A 123 -11.49 -5.35 9.99
C PRO A 123 -10.25 -6.21 9.71
N HIS A 124 -9.10 -5.56 9.65
CA HIS A 124 -7.80 -6.21 9.52
C HIS A 124 -6.77 -5.44 10.35
N TYR A 125 -5.51 -5.83 10.29
CA TYR A 125 -4.39 -5.15 10.93
C TYR A 125 -3.29 -4.86 9.92
N PHE A 126 -2.80 -3.63 9.91
CA PHE A 126 -1.56 -3.22 9.26
C PHE A 126 -0.78 -2.33 10.22
N PRO A 127 0.55 -2.51 10.38
CA PRO A 127 1.33 -1.73 11.34
C PRO A 127 1.24 -0.21 11.15
N PHE A 128 0.99 0.25 9.92
CA PHE A 128 0.99 1.65 9.51
C PHE A 128 -0.41 2.30 9.46
N THR A 129 -1.49 1.61 9.83
CA THR A 129 -2.85 2.18 9.87
C THR A 129 -3.66 1.71 11.07
N GLU A 130 -4.45 2.62 11.66
CA GLU A 130 -5.43 2.30 12.69
C GLU A 130 -6.62 3.29 12.63
N PRO A 131 -7.87 2.83 12.43
CA PRO A 131 -8.30 1.45 12.18
C PRO A 131 -7.89 0.94 10.78
N SER A 132 -7.78 -0.39 10.65
CA SER A 132 -7.38 -1.09 9.42
C SER A 132 -8.50 -1.95 8.83
N ALA A 133 -8.57 -2.06 7.50
CA ALA A 133 -9.57 -2.89 6.82
C ALA A 133 -9.06 -3.52 5.52
N GLU A 134 -9.58 -4.72 5.22
CA GLU A 134 -9.52 -5.35 3.90
C GLU A 134 -10.83 -5.08 3.14
N VAL A 135 -10.73 -4.97 1.81
CA VAL A 135 -11.87 -4.71 0.92
C VAL A 135 -12.13 -5.92 0.04
N ASP A 136 -13.34 -6.48 0.13
CA ASP A 136 -13.81 -7.53 -0.76
C ASP A 136 -14.81 -6.96 -1.78
N VAL A 137 -14.74 -7.43 -3.02
CA VAL A 137 -15.68 -7.07 -4.10
C VAL A 137 -16.40 -8.33 -4.58
N SER A 138 -17.73 -8.27 -4.71
CA SER A 138 -18.52 -9.40 -5.20
C SER A 138 -18.10 -9.81 -6.62
N CYS A 139 -17.95 -11.11 -6.83
CA CYS A 139 -17.62 -11.67 -8.14
C CYS A 139 -18.70 -11.35 -9.18
N ASN A 140 -18.29 -11.07 -10.43
CA ASN A 140 -19.22 -10.83 -11.54
C ASN A 140 -19.74 -12.11 -12.21
N ILE A 141 -18.93 -13.16 -12.18
CA ILE A 141 -19.19 -14.41 -12.90
C ILE A 141 -19.56 -15.57 -11.96
N CYS A 142 -19.54 -15.32 -10.66
CA CYS A 142 -19.91 -16.27 -9.63
C CYS A 142 -21.31 -15.85 -9.14
N GLY A 143 -22.27 -16.78 -9.18
CA GLY A 143 -23.67 -16.53 -8.82
C GLY A 143 -23.89 -16.00 -7.42
#